data_AF-A0A3R6K8N0-F1
#
_entry.id   AF-A0A3R6K8N0-F1
#
_cell.length_a   1.000
_cell.length_b   1.000
_cell.length_c   1.000
_cell.angle_alpha   90.00
_cell.angle_beta   90.00
_cell.angle_gamma   90.00
#
_symmetry.space_group_name_H-M   'P 1'
#
loop_
_entity.id
_entity.type
_entity.pdbx_description
1 polymer ?
#
loop_
_entity_poly.entity_id
_entity_poly.type
_entity_poly.pdbx_seq_one_letter_code
_entity_poly.pdbx_strand_id
1 'polypeptide(L)'
;MNLINIIDYDEGIKKLARYALERKLVPVFGAGFTAGCQAVNGGVPDGKLAKNEMSKLICAEKNCLYSYEEVNKKSFFDVSDLFFECVSSEKRAKYFEDNFTEVKLLQQQIDFLTKVNWPYAYTLNVDDGIEQNSDFQLILPYLKFRRPKTSKKLLYKLHGDANYEVDIEMIIKII
;
A
#
# COMPACT_ATOMS: atom_id res chain seq x y z
N MET A 1 -13.37 18.00 -28.67
CA MET A 1 -12.08 18.21 -27.98
C MET A 1 -12.38 18.50 -26.53
N ASN A 2 -12.02 17.61 -25.60
CA ASN A 2 -12.14 17.92 -24.17
C ASN A 2 -11.04 18.93 -23.83
N LEU A 3 -11.44 20.18 -23.63
CA LEU A 3 -10.56 21.22 -23.11
C LEU A 3 -10.17 20.83 -21.68
N ILE A 4 -8.89 20.51 -21.47
CA ILE A 4 -8.33 20.39 -20.12
C ILE A 4 -8.37 21.80 -19.53
N ASN A 5 -9.21 22.00 -18.53
CA ASN A 5 -9.31 23.28 -17.85
C ASN A 5 -8.17 23.38 -16.83
N ILE A 6 -7.20 24.28 -17.08
CA ILE A 6 -6.09 24.55 -16.17
C ILE A 6 -6.59 25.56 -15.15
N ILE A 7 -6.58 25.18 -13.88
CA ILE A 7 -7.08 25.99 -12.76
C ILE A 7 -5.87 26.43 -11.94
N ASP A 8 -5.90 27.65 -11.43
CA ASP A 8 -4.89 28.15 -10.49
C ASP A 8 -4.85 27.29 -9.20
N TYR A 9 -3.69 27.26 -8.53
CA TYR A 9 -3.49 26.45 -7.34
C TYR A 9 -4.50 26.77 -6.23
N ASP A 10 -4.68 28.03 -5.86
CA ASP A 10 -5.55 28.42 -4.74
C ASP A 10 -7.03 28.17 -5.06
N GLU A 11 -7.42 28.41 -6.31
CA GLU A 11 -8.75 28.09 -6.81
C GLU A 11 -8.98 26.57 -6.82
N GLY A 12 -7.98 25.80 -7.24
CA GLY A 12 -7.98 24.34 -7.21
C GLY A 12 -8.20 23.79 -5.80
N ILE A 13 -7.47 24.29 -4.82
CA ILE A 13 -7.62 23.89 -3.41
C ILE A 13 -9.02 24.20 -2.89
N LYS A 14 -9.56 25.41 -3.13
CA LYS A 14 -10.93 25.77 -2.73
C LYS A 14 -11.97 24.83 -3.35
N LYS A 15 -11.78 24.47 -4.63
CA LYS A 15 -12.67 23.55 -5.35
C LYS A 15 -12.59 22.12 -4.80
N LEU A 16 -11.38 21.63 -4.49
CA LEU A 16 -11.18 20.33 -3.84
C LEU A 16 -11.80 20.29 -2.45
N ALA A 17 -11.61 21.33 -1.63
CA ALA A 17 -12.22 21.43 -0.31
C ALA A 17 -13.76 21.36 -0.40
N ARG A 18 -14.36 22.07 -1.36
CA ARG A 18 -15.81 21.98 -1.61
C ARG A 18 -16.24 20.57 -2.02
N TYR A 19 -15.53 19.92 -2.94
CA TYR A 19 -15.86 18.55 -3.35
C TYR A 19 -15.68 17.53 -2.23
N ALA A 20 -14.72 17.75 -1.33
CA ALA A 20 -14.53 16.94 -0.14
C ALA A 20 -15.75 17.05 0.81
N LEU A 21 -16.23 18.28 1.05
CA LEU A 21 -17.45 18.52 1.84
C LEU A 21 -18.70 17.90 1.19
N GLU A 22 -18.79 17.97 -0.13
CA GLU A 22 -19.89 17.37 -0.92
C GLU A 22 -19.77 15.84 -1.09
N ARG A 23 -18.75 15.20 -0.50
CA ARG A 23 -18.45 13.75 -0.63
C ARG A 23 -18.25 13.28 -2.08
N LYS A 24 -17.73 14.15 -2.95
CA LYS A 24 -17.51 13.87 -4.38
C LYS A 24 -16.09 13.42 -4.72
N LEU A 25 -15.17 13.50 -3.76
CA LEU A 25 -13.79 13.06 -3.94
C LEU A 25 -13.61 11.62 -3.45
N VAL A 26 -12.88 10.84 -4.24
CA VAL A 26 -12.46 9.48 -3.89
C VAL A 26 -10.93 9.47 -3.87
N PRO A 27 -10.30 9.30 -2.71
CA PRO A 27 -8.85 9.26 -2.63
C PRO A 27 -8.32 7.91 -3.13
N VAL A 28 -7.13 7.98 -3.74
CA VAL A 28 -6.30 6.82 -4.09
C VAL A 28 -4.98 6.99 -3.37
N PHE A 29 -4.66 6.07 -2.47
CA PHE A 29 -3.42 6.09 -1.70
C PHE A 29 -2.36 5.21 -2.36
N GLY A 30 -1.12 5.68 -2.34
CA GLY A 30 0.06 4.93 -2.77
C GLY A 30 1.14 4.99 -1.70
N ALA A 31 2.26 4.31 -1.93
CA ALA A 31 3.28 4.05 -0.90
C ALA A 31 3.77 5.31 -0.18
N GLY A 32 3.82 6.45 -0.87
CA GLY A 32 4.20 7.73 -0.26
C GLY A 32 3.29 8.20 0.88
N PHE A 33 2.08 7.65 1.02
CA PHE A 33 1.20 7.97 2.14
C PHE A 33 1.65 7.33 3.45
N THR A 34 2.38 6.21 3.42
CA THR A 34 2.82 5.47 4.63
C THR A 34 4.33 5.29 4.70
N ALA A 35 5.08 5.57 3.63
CA ALA A 35 6.52 5.47 3.61
C ALA A 35 7.17 6.26 4.77
N GLY A 36 8.02 5.58 5.52
CA GLY A 36 8.70 6.11 6.71
C GLY A 36 7.83 6.16 7.98
N CYS A 37 6.53 5.82 7.93
CA CYS A 37 5.74 5.58 9.13
C CYS A 37 6.32 4.39 9.89
N GLN A 38 6.22 4.41 11.21
CA GLN A 38 6.69 3.31 12.05
C GLN A 38 5.85 2.05 11.79
N ALA A 39 6.51 0.90 11.64
CA ALA A 39 5.91 -0.43 11.59
C ALA A 39 6.39 -1.28 12.79
N VAL A 40 6.08 -2.58 12.82
CA VAL A 40 6.58 -3.52 13.85
C VAL A 40 8.08 -3.39 14.07
N ASN A 41 8.86 -3.39 12.98
CA ASN A 41 10.32 -3.33 13.04
C ASN A 41 10.87 -2.29 12.05
N GLY A 42 11.07 -1.07 12.53
CA GLY A 42 11.58 0.04 11.72
C GLY A 42 10.45 0.88 11.14
N GLY A 43 10.50 1.13 9.82
CA GLY A 43 9.49 1.94 9.15
C GLY A 43 9.16 1.43 7.76
N VAL A 44 7.95 1.74 7.29
CA VAL A 44 7.42 1.25 6.03
C VAL A 44 8.33 1.70 4.87
N PRO A 45 8.85 0.77 4.06
CA PRO A 45 9.75 1.13 2.97
C PRO A 45 8.99 1.81 1.83
N ASP A 46 9.63 2.76 1.17
CA ASP A 46 9.21 3.19 -0.16
C ASP A 46 9.58 2.13 -1.21
N GLY A 47 9.11 2.30 -2.46
CA GLY A 47 9.38 1.32 -3.52
C GLY A 47 10.88 1.12 -3.82
N LYS A 48 11.73 2.13 -3.59
CA LYS A 48 13.17 2.00 -3.80
C LYS A 48 13.83 1.19 -2.68
N LEU A 49 13.46 1.47 -1.43
CA LEU A 49 13.97 0.75 -0.27
C LEU A 49 13.49 -0.71 -0.31
N ALA A 50 12.21 -0.94 -0.59
CA ALA A 50 11.64 -2.28 -0.69
C ALA A 50 12.35 -3.11 -1.78
N LYS A 51 12.59 -2.53 -2.96
CA LYS A 51 13.36 -3.20 -4.03
C LYS A 51 14.74 -3.64 -3.54
N ASN A 52 15.45 -2.74 -2.86
CA ASN A 52 16.80 -2.99 -2.36
C ASN A 52 16.81 -4.08 -1.28
N GLU A 53 15.83 -4.07 -0.38
CA GLU A 53 15.69 -5.10 0.67
C GLU A 53 15.32 -6.47 0.09
N MET A 54 14.33 -6.53 -0.81
CA MET A 54 13.98 -7.76 -1.54
C MET A 54 15.19 -8.32 -2.29
N SER A 55 15.97 -7.45 -2.97
CA SER A 55 17.19 -7.85 -3.69
C SER A 55 18.22 -8.49 -2.76
N LYS A 56 18.40 -7.96 -1.55
CA LYS A 56 19.29 -8.54 -0.54
C LYS A 56 18.78 -9.89 -0.05
N LEU A 57 17.48 -10.02 0.20
CA LEU A 57 16.85 -11.27 0.64
C LEU A 57 17.00 -12.37 -0.42
N ILE A 58 16.75 -12.05 -1.70
CA ILE A 58 16.97 -12.97 -2.83
C ILE A 58 18.42 -13.46 -2.83
N CYS A 59 19.40 -12.56 -2.76
CA CYS A 59 20.83 -12.90 -2.85
C CYS A 59 21.37 -13.62 -1.62
N ALA A 60 20.68 -13.54 -0.48
CA ALA A 60 21.04 -14.25 0.74
C ALA A 60 20.56 -15.72 0.73
N GLU A 61 19.74 -16.13 -0.25
CA GLU A 61 19.31 -17.51 -0.37
C GLU A 61 20.43 -18.43 -0.85
N LYS A 62 20.54 -19.61 -0.24
CA LYS A 62 21.64 -20.56 -0.49
C LYS A 62 21.73 -21.02 -1.94
N ASN A 63 20.60 -21.04 -2.65
CA ASN A 63 20.50 -21.49 -4.04
C ASN A 63 20.34 -20.32 -5.02
N CYS A 64 20.62 -19.07 -4.60
CA CYS A 64 20.51 -17.92 -5.48
C CYS A 64 21.51 -18.02 -6.63
N LEU A 65 20.99 -17.99 -7.86
CA LEU A 65 21.78 -18.01 -9.10
C LEU A 65 22.19 -16.60 -9.56
N TYR A 66 21.68 -15.56 -8.90
CA TYR A 66 21.89 -14.17 -9.28
C TYR A 66 22.80 -13.46 -8.28
N SER A 67 23.68 -12.60 -8.79
CA SER A 67 24.39 -11.61 -7.98
C SER A 67 23.49 -10.43 -7.63
N TYR A 68 23.83 -9.72 -6.55
CA TYR A 68 23.11 -8.51 -6.15
C TYR A 68 23.05 -7.45 -7.26
N GLU A 69 24.13 -7.27 -8.01
CA GLU A 69 24.18 -6.31 -9.11
C GLU A 69 23.23 -6.69 -10.27
N GLU A 70 23.08 -7.98 -10.55
CA GLU A 70 22.15 -8.47 -11.58
C GLU A 70 20.70 -8.27 -11.14
N VAL A 71 20.37 -8.59 -9.89
CA VAL A 71 19.02 -8.38 -9.36
C VAL A 71 18.68 -6.88 -9.32
N ASN A 72 19.60 -6.04 -8.84
CA ASN A 72 19.33 -4.61 -8.66
C ASN A 72 19.14 -3.85 -9.99
N LYS A 73 19.67 -4.37 -11.11
CA LYS A 73 19.45 -3.82 -12.46
C LYS A 73 18.05 -4.11 -13.02
N LYS A 74 17.33 -5.09 -12.47
CA LYS A 74 15.98 -5.47 -12.93
C LYS A 74 14.94 -4.43 -12.52
N SER A 75 13.73 -4.50 -13.10
CA SER A 75 12.63 -3.62 -12.66
C SER A 75 12.15 -3.98 -11.25
N PHE A 76 11.32 -3.13 -10.63
CA PHE A 76 10.70 -3.48 -9.34
C PHE A 76 9.88 -4.76 -9.46
N PHE A 77 9.10 -4.89 -10.54
CA PHE A 77 8.24 -6.04 -10.80
C PHE A 77 9.04 -7.34 -10.91
N ASP A 78 10.12 -7.33 -11.70
CA ASP A 78 11.00 -8.50 -11.83
C ASP A 78 11.65 -8.90 -10.50
N VAL A 79 12.04 -7.91 -9.67
CA VAL A 79 12.60 -8.19 -8.34
C VAL A 79 11.54 -8.77 -7.42
N SER A 80 10.30 -8.27 -7.49
CA SER A 80 9.18 -8.81 -6.73
C SER A 80 8.89 -10.27 -7.13
N ASP A 81 8.82 -10.57 -8.43
CA ASP A 81 8.61 -11.94 -8.91
C ASP A 81 9.72 -12.88 -8.41
N LEU A 82 10.98 -12.48 -8.54
CA LEU A 82 12.11 -13.25 -8.02
C LEU A 82 12.07 -13.41 -6.49
N PHE A 83 11.59 -12.41 -5.76
CA PHE A 83 11.42 -12.48 -4.31
C PHE A 83 10.43 -13.58 -3.95
N PHE A 84 9.28 -13.64 -4.61
CA PHE A 84 8.28 -14.69 -4.38
C PHE A 84 8.75 -16.08 -4.84
N GLU A 85 9.55 -16.17 -5.90
CA GLU A 85 10.09 -17.43 -6.42
C GLU A 85 11.25 -17.99 -5.59
N CYS A 86 12.16 -17.13 -5.12
CA CYS A 86 13.43 -17.56 -4.53
C CYS A 86 13.41 -17.57 -2.99
N VAL A 87 12.72 -16.61 -2.36
CA VAL A 87 12.75 -16.43 -0.90
C VAL A 87 11.69 -17.32 -0.23
N SER A 88 12.10 -18.03 0.82
CA SER A 88 11.21 -18.94 1.56
C SER A 88 9.99 -18.21 2.13
N SER A 89 8.86 -18.91 2.23
CA SER A 89 7.61 -18.34 2.77
C SER A 89 7.82 -17.74 4.17
N GLU A 90 8.56 -18.42 5.05
CA GLU A 90 8.90 -17.93 6.40
C GLU A 90 9.61 -16.56 6.37
N LYS A 91 10.62 -16.39 5.51
CA LYS A 91 11.35 -15.12 5.41
C LYS A 91 10.51 -14.04 4.76
N ARG A 92 9.64 -14.38 3.82
CA ARG A 92 8.68 -13.44 3.21
C ARG A 92 7.65 -12.97 4.23
N ALA A 93 7.05 -13.88 4.98
CA ALA A 93 6.12 -13.55 6.06
C ALA A 93 6.77 -12.61 7.06
N LYS A 94 7.98 -12.94 7.53
CA LYS A 94 8.74 -12.04 8.41
C LYS A 94 9.02 -10.67 7.79
N TYR A 95 9.38 -10.61 6.50
CA TYR A 95 9.60 -9.34 5.82
C TYR A 95 8.32 -8.48 5.79
N PHE A 96 7.16 -9.09 5.51
CA PHE A 96 5.89 -8.38 5.50
C PHE A 96 5.46 -7.92 6.89
N GLU A 97 5.58 -8.78 7.90
CA GLU A 97 5.30 -8.46 9.30
C GLU A 97 6.16 -7.29 9.79
N ASP A 98 7.49 -7.40 9.64
CA ASP A 98 8.42 -6.39 10.16
C ASP A 98 8.16 -5.00 9.55
N ASN A 99 7.80 -4.92 8.27
CA ASN A 99 7.84 -3.68 7.50
C ASN A 99 6.46 -3.08 7.16
N PHE A 100 5.37 -3.85 7.22
CA PHE A 100 4.07 -3.42 6.69
C PHE A 100 2.89 -3.69 7.64
N THR A 101 3.11 -4.24 8.84
CA THR A 101 2.06 -4.42 9.84
C THR A 101 2.26 -3.50 11.05
N GLU A 102 1.19 -3.31 11.81
CA GLU A 102 1.11 -2.41 12.98
C GLU A 102 1.58 -0.98 12.67
N VAL A 103 1.25 -0.50 11.46
CA VAL A 103 1.74 0.79 10.99
C VAL A 103 1.11 1.94 11.78
N LYS A 104 1.93 2.86 12.26
CA LYS A 104 1.52 4.05 13.02
C LYS A 104 1.62 5.30 12.15
N LEU A 105 0.46 5.85 11.81
CA LEU A 105 0.38 7.09 11.04
C LEU A 105 0.67 8.33 11.90
N LEU A 106 1.18 9.38 11.28
CA LEU A 106 1.31 10.71 11.88
C LEU A 106 -0.08 11.35 12.04
N GLN A 107 -0.23 12.23 13.03
CA GLN A 107 -1.52 12.87 13.33
C GLN A 107 -2.16 13.56 12.11
N GLN A 108 -1.37 14.19 11.24
CA GLN A 108 -1.87 14.83 10.02
C GLN A 108 -2.46 13.84 9.00
N GLN A 109 -1.90 12.64 8.90
CA GLN A 109 -2.44 11.57 8.04
C GLN A 109 -3.74 11.04 8.63
N ILE A 110 -3.79 10.81 9.95
CA ILE A 110 -5.00 10.40 10.67
C ILE A 110 -6.10 11.44 10.48
N ASP A 111 -5.78 12.72 10.66
CA ASP A 111 -6.71 13.83 10.44
C ASP A 111 -7.23 13.85 8.99
N PHE A 112 -6.35 13.63 8.01
CA PHE A 112 -6.75 13.56 6.60
C PHE A 112 -7.75 12.41 6.33
N LEU A 113 -7.53 11.24 6.94
CA LEU A 113 -8.42 10.09 6.79
C LEU A 113 -9.76 10.26 7.51
N THR A 114 -9.75 10.86 8.71
CA THR A 114 -10.89 10.85 9.63
C THR A 114 -11.73 12.13 9.59
N LYS A 115 -11.12 13.30 9.37
CA LYS A 115 -11.84 14.59 9.38
C LYS A 115 -12.46 14.92 8.03
N VAL A 116 -11.91 14.40 6.94
CA VAL A 116 -12.52 14.54 5.61
C VAL A 116 -13.58 13.46 5.41
N ASN A 117 -14.75 13.85 4.91
CA ASN A 117 -15.90 12.98 4.78
C ASN A 117 -15.83 12.07 3.53
N TRP A 118 -14.78 11.24 3.45
CA TRP A 118 -14.58 10.36 2.30
C TRP A 118 -15.75 9.38 2.12
N PRO A 119 -16.22 9.15 0.87
CA PRO A 119 -17.25 8.17 0.60
C PRO A 119 -16.71 6.73 0.71
N TYR A 120 -15.52 6.49 0.15
CA TYR A 120 -14.73 5.27 0.16
C TYR A 120 -13.33 5.62 -0.38
N ALA A 121 -12.37 4.70 -0.34
CA ALA A 121 -11.00 4.89 -0.80
C ALA A 121 -10.46 3.67 -1.54
N TYR A 122 -9.46 3.90 -2.39
CA TYR A 122 -8.59 2.86 -2.94
C TYR A 122 -7.18 3.01 -2.38
N THR A 123 -6.46 1.92 -2.27
CA THR A 123 -5.03 1.97 -1.99
C THR A 123 -4.27 0.91 -2.79
N LEU A 124 -3.06 1.29 -3.21
CA LEU A 124 -2.06 0.38 -3.77
C LEU A 124 -1.11 -0.15 -2.68
N ASN A 125 -1.25 0.32 -1.44
CA ASN A 125 -0.44 -0.14 -0.33
C ASN A 125 -0.89 -1.53 0.11
N VAL A 126 0.10 -2.34 0.47
CA VAL A 126 -0.11 -3.63 1.12
C VAL A 126 -0.17 -3.47 2.65
N ASP A 127 0.44 -2.41 3.21
CA ASP A 127 0.47 -2.13 4.64
C ASP A 127 -0.90 -1.84 5.24
N ASP A 128 -1.03 -2.01 6.56
CA ASP A 128 -2.28 -1.88 7.30
C ASP A 128 -2.54 -0.49 7.91
N GLY A 129 -1.71 0.50 7.56
CA GLY A 129 -1.73 1.80 8.22
C GLY A 129 -3.05 2.55 8.07
N ILE A 130 -3.74 2.43 6.93
CA ILE A 130 -4.99 3.16 6.70
C ILE A 130 -6.12 2.59 7.56
N GLU A 131 -6.39 1.29 7.48
CA GLU A 131 -7.48 0.64 8.20
C GLU A 131 -7.24 0.52 9.70
N GLN A 132 -5.98 0.45 10.17
CA GLN A 132 -5.68 0.46 11.60
C GLN A 132 -5.89 1.85 12.24
N ASN A 133 -5.73 2.93 11.48
CA ASN A 133 -5.70 4.30 12.01
C ASN A 133 -6.91 5.15 11.56
N SER A 134 -7.99 4.53 11.05
CA SER A 134 -9.18 5.24 10.59
C SER A 134 -10.47 4.42 10.73
N ASP A 135 -11.60 4.98 10.26
CA ASP A 135 -12.90 4.30 10.22
C ASP A 135 -13.16 3.54 8.90
N PHE A 136 -12.14 3.41 8.04
CA PHE A 136 -12.23 2.62 6.83
C PHE A 136 -12.32 1.12 7.13
N GLN A 137 -13.21 0.43 6.42
CA GLN A 137 -13.33 -1.02 6.46
C GLN A 137 -12.66 -1.65 5.24
N LEU A 138 -11.69 -2.52 5.50
CA LEU A 138 -10.95 -3.23 4.48
C LEU A 138 -11.85 -4.12 3.61
N ILE A 139 -11.67 -4.01 2.30
CA ILE A 139 -12.18 -4.92 1.28
C ILE A 139 -11.02 -5.35 0.41
N LEU A 140 -10.87 -6.66 0.27
CA LEU A 140 -9.97 -7.29 -0.69
C LEU A 140 -10.77 -7.69 -1.92
N PRO A 141 -10.69 -6.96 -3.05
CA PRO A 141 -11.58 -7.16 -4.20
C PRO A 141 -11.44 -8.54 -4.85
N TYR A 142 -10.29 -9.20 -4.66
CA TYR A 142 -9.99 -10.54 -5.17
C TYR A 142 -10.61 -11.66 -4.32
N LEU A 143 -11.15 -11.36 -3.14
CA LEU A 143 -11.95 -12.29 -2.35
C LEU A 143 -13.43 -12.11 -2.64
N LYS A 144 -14.22 -13.18 -2.50
CA LYS A 144 -15.68 -13.08 -2.61
C LYS A 144 -16.22 -12.23 -1.47
N PHE A 145 -16.71 -11.03 -1.78
CA PHE A 145 -17.35 -10.15 -0.80
C PHE A 145 -18.77 -9.79 -1.23
N ARG A 146 -19.64 -9.54 -0.24
CA ARG A 146 -20.95 -8.93 -0.48
C ARG A 146 -20.80 -7.43 -0.29
N ARG A 147 -21.20 -6.66 -1.29
CA ARG A 147 -21.17 -5.19 -1.19
C ARG A 147 -22.06 -4.77 0.00
N PRO A 148 -21.49 -4.12 1.04
CA PRO A 148 -22.27 -3.73 2.20
C PRO A 148 -23.38 -2.75 1.78
N LYS A 149 -24.61 -2.97 2.25
CA LYS A 149 -25.75 -2.03 2.07
C LYS A 149 -25.73 -0.88 3.08
N THR A 150 -24.56 -0.57 3.63
CA THR A 150 -24.37 0.27 4.82
C THR A 150 -23.63 1.55 4.49
N SER A 151 -23.73 2.58 5.33
CA SER A 151 -22.98 3.83 5.29
C SER A 151 -21.47 3.71 5.60
N LYS A 152 -20.93 2.49 5.63
CA LYS A 152 -19.54 2.19 6.01
C LYS A 152 -18.58 2.72 4.94
N LYS A 153 -17.51 3.41 5.36
CA LYS A 153 -16.43 3.82 4.46
C LYS A 153 -15.60 2.59 4.11
N LEU A 154 -15.48 2.26 2.84
CA LEU A 154 -14.74 1.09 2.38
C LEU A 154 -13.35 1.48 1.91
N LEU A 155 -12.35 0.69 2.24
CA LEU A 155 -10.99 0.77 1.68
C LEU A 155 -10.75 -0.45 0.81
N TYR A 156 -10.53 -0.22 -0.48
CA TYR A 156 -10.22 -1.28 -1.44
C TYR A 156 -8.71 -1.39 -1.61
N LYS A 157 -8.11 -2.48 -1.13
CA LYS A 157 -6.69 -2.78 -1.37
C LYS A 157 -6.50 -3.52 -2.68
N LEU A 158 -5.78 -2.91 -3.61
CA LEU A 158 -5.66 -3.41 -4.99
C LEU A 158 -4.44 -4.33 -5.20
N HIS A 159 -3.35 -4.15 -4.43
CA HIS A 159 -2.08 -4.88 -4.62
C HIS A 159 -1.83 -5.96 -3.57
N GLY A 160 -2.83 -6.28 -2.75
CA GLY A 160 -2.71 -7.26 -1.67
C GLY A 160 -2.79 -6.66 -0.29
N ASP A 161 -2.48 -7.48 0.71
CA ASP A 161 -2.54 -7.13 2.11
C ASP A 161 -1.42 -7.86 2.87
N ALA A 162 -0.63 -7.12 3.65
CA ALA A 162 0.51 -7.68 4.37
C ALA A 162 0.09 -8.71 5.42
N ASN A 163 -1.02 -8.51 6.14
CA ASN A 163 -1.50 -9.48 7.13
C ASN A 163 -1.91 -10.80 6.45
N TYR A 164 -2.44 -10.73 5.22
CA TYR A 164 -2.72 -11.95 4.45
C TYR A 164 -1.45 -12.72 4.05
N GLU A 165 -0.36 -12.03 3.69
CA GLU A 165 0.93 -12.67 3.38
C GLU A 165 1.63 -13.26 4.61
N VAL A 166 1.38 -12.69 5.79
CA VAL A 166 1.90 -13.21 7.07
C VAL A 166 1.14 -14.47 7.50
N ASP A 167 -0.20 -14.44 7.41
CA ASP A 167 -1.06 -15.49 7.97
C ASP A 167 -1.38 -16.64 7.01
N ILE A 168 -1.30 -16.42 5.68
CA ILE A 168 -1.74 -17.38 4.66
C ILE A 168 -0.69 -17.50 3.55
N GLU A 169 -0.24 -18.72 3.25
CA GLU A 169 0.62 -19.02 2.08
C GLU A 169 -0.16 -18.86 0.76
N MET A 170 -0.53 -17.65 0.39
CA MET A 170 -1.02 -17.30 -0.95
C MET A 170 -0.15 -16.20 -1.53
N ILE A 171 0.50 -16.47 -2.66
CA ILE A 171 1.27 -15.47 -3.40
C ILE A 171 0.31 -14.40 -3.94
N ILE A 172 0.27 -13.22 -3.31
CA ILE A 172 -0.35 -12.05 -3.93
C ILE A 172 0.67 -11.46 -4.91
N LYS A 173 0.34 -11.53 -6.20
CA LYS A 173 1.08 -10.75 -7.20
C LYS A 173 0.84 -9.27 -6.92
N ILE A 174 1.87 -8.61 -6.38
CA ILE A 174 1.97 -7.15 -6.38
C ILE A 174 2.09 -6.74 -7.86
N ILE A 175 0.98 -6.28 -8.46
CA ILE A 175 0.94 -5.82 -9.85
C ILE A 175 1.69 -4.48 -9.98
#